data_AF-A0A1F6QIV6-F1
#
_entry.id   AF-A0A1F6QIV6-F1
#
_cell.length_a   1.000
_cell.length_b   1.000
_cell.length_c   1.000
_cell.angle_alpha   90.00
_cell.angle_beta   90.00
_cell.angle_gamma   90.00
#
_symmetry.space_group_name_H-M   'P 1'
#
loop_
_entity.id
_entity.type
_entity.pdbx_description
1 polymer ?
#
loop_
_entity_poly.entity_id
_entity_poly.type
_entity_poly.pdbx_seq_one_letter_code
_entity_poly.pdbx_strand_id
1 'polypeptide(L)'
;MKKIIVTILMLIMTLCFAAEKLSQGTYAVFVTSMGNITCALYPDKAPITVKNFIGLATGAQPWMDATGKKIDRPLYTNLIFHRVIPNFMIQGGDPSGTGRGGPGYRFQDEFDPSLKHDKAGRLSMANSGPNTNGSQFFITHIPTPWLDNKHTIFGQVVEGMDVVTAIGNVPRDQRDKPLKDVILKEIIIKTIIEGKDGRPSDKLELQQDKPVILE
;
A
#
# COMPACT_ATOMS: atom_id res chain seq x y z
N MET A 1 -28.51 49.48 -9.01
CA MET A 1 -27.31 48.65 -8.75
C MET A 1 -27.36 48.05 -7.34
N LYS A 2 -28.18 47.01 -7.08
CA LYS A 2 -28.28 46.36 -5.74
C LYS A 2 -28.66 44.86 -5.79
N LYS A 3 -28.59 44.19 -6.94
CA LYS A 3 -29.05 42.78 -7.10
C LYS A 3 -27.97 41.78 -7.51
N ILE A 4 -26.70 42.18 -7.62
CA ILE A 4 -25.63 41.31 -8.16
C ILE A 4 -24.74 40.70 -7.06
N ILE A 5 -24.75 41.25 -5.84
CA ILE A 5 -23.80 40.85 -4.78
C ILE A 5 -24.26 39.59 -4.02
N VAL A 6 -25.56 39.28 -3.98
CA VAL A 6 -26.10 38.15 -3.19
C VAL A 6 -25.90 36.80 -3.87
N THR A 7 -25.80 36.74 -5.20
CA THR A 7 -25.65 35.47 -5.94
C THR A 7 -24.22 34.92 -5.90
N ILE A 8 -23.23 35.79 -5.77
CA ILE A 8 -21.80 35.38 -5.74
C ILE A 8 -21.42 34.81 -4.37
N LEU A 9 -22.08 35.23 -3.30
CA LEU A 9 -21.81 34.74 -1.93
C LEU A 9 -22.38 33.33 -1.67
N MET A 10 -23.44 32.92 -2.37
CA MET A 10 -23.99 31.55 -2.27
C MET A 10 -23.17 30.50 -3.05
N LEU A 11 -22.33 30.89 -4.00
CA LEU A 11 -21.50 29.96 -4.77
C LEU A 11 -20.21 29.54 -4.03
N ILE A 12 -19.88 30.22 -2.93
CA ILE A 12 -18.66 29.96 -2.13
C ILE A 12 -18.95 28.94 -0.99
N MET A 13 -20.21 28.54 -0.79
CA MET A 13 -20.64 27.75 0.39
C MET A 13 -20.58 26.22 0.23
N THR A 14 -20.00 25.69 -0.85
CA THR A 14 -19.85 24.22 -1.07
C THR A 14 -18.45 23.81 -1.51
N LEU A 15 -17.42 24.39 -0.88
CA LEU A 15 -16.07 23.83 -0.85
C LEU A 15 -15.70 23.39 0.57
N CYS A 16 -16.65 22.81 1.29
CA CYS A 16 -16.28 21.85 2.33
C CYS A 16 -15.84 20.57 1.59
N PHE A 17 -14.54 20.46 1.32
CA PHE A 17 -13.92 19.15 1.11
C PHE A 17 -14.17 18.35 2.40
N ALA A 18 -15.27 17.60 2.44
CA ALA A 18 -15.35 16.48 3.35
C ALA A 18 -14.27 15.51 2.85
N ALA A 19 -13.15 15.42 3.58
CA ALA A 19 -12.29 14.25 3.45
C ALA A 19 -13.21 13.04 3.63
N GLU A 20 -13.38 12.23 2.58
CA GLU A 20 -14.22 11.04 2.66
C GLU A 20 -13.69 10.20 3.81
N LYS A 21 -14.51 10.05 4.85
CA LYS A 21 -14.11 9.31 6.04
C LYS A 21 -13.93 7.85 5.62
N LEU A 22 -12.74 7.31 5.84
CA LEU A 22 -12.45 5.90 5.59
C LEU A 22 -13.49 5.02 6.30
N SER A 23 -14.04 4.04 5.57
CA SER A 23 -15.02 3.08 6.07
C SER A 23 -14.39 2.07 7.04
N GLN A 24 -15.22 1.19 7.61
CA GLN A 24 -14.73 0.02 8.34
C GLN A 24 -13.79 -0.82 7.47
N GLY A 25 -12.66 -1.25 8.02
CA GLY A 25 -11.69 -2.10 7.33
C GLY A 25 -10.26 -1.97 7.86
N THR A 26 -9.36 -2.70 7.22
CA THR A 26 -7.92 -2.66 7.50
C THR A 26 -7.21 -1.89 6.39
N TYR A 27 -6.35 -0.96 6.78
CA TYR A 27 -5.64 -0.05 5.89
C TYR A 27 -4.13 -0.09 6.13
N ALA A 28 -3.37 0.11 5.07
CA ALA A 28 -1.92 0.33 5.12
C ALA A 28 -1.61 1.75 4.64
N VAL A 29 -0.98 2.55 5.49
CA VAL A 29 -0.51 3.90 5.15
C VAL A 29 0.98 3.82 4.88
N PHE A 30 1.36 3.95 3.61
CA PHE A 30 2.75 4.04 3.18
C PHE A 30 3.23 5.48 3.40
N VAL A 31 4.10 5.68 4.39
CA VAL A 31 4.69 6.99 4.67
C VAL A 31 5.92 7.13 3.80
N THR A 32 5.87 7.97 2.78
CA THR A 32 6.99 8.13 1.83
C THR A 32 7.68 9.49 1.96
N SER A 33 8.82 9.64 1.30
CA SER A 33 9.51 10.93 1.13
C SER A 33 8.74 11.92 0.23
N MET A 34 7.72 11.47 -0.51
CA MET A 34 6.94 12.28 -1.45
C MET A 34 5.47 12.47 -1.04
N GLY A 35 5.08 11.98 0.14
CA GLY A 35 3.70 12.03 0.62
C GLY A 35 3.23 10.66 1.13
N ASN A 36 1.98 10.60 1.57
CA ASN A 36 1.36 9.37 2.07
C ASN A 36 0.50 8.71 1.00
N ILE A 37 0.49 7.38 0.98
CA ILE A 37 -0.43 6.58 0.17
C ILE A 37 -1.21 5.68 1.12
N THR A 38 -2.54 5.77 1.11
CA THR A 38 -3.41 4.91 1.92
C THR A 38 -4.00 3.83 1.03
N CYS A 39 -3.76 2.56 1.38
CA CYS A 39 -4.38 1.41 0.71
C CYS A 39 -5.35 0.70 1.65
N ALA A 40 -6.58 0.44 1.20
CA ALA A 40 -7.44 -0.57 1.82
C ALA A 40 -6.90 -1.97 1.51
N LEU A 41 -6.82 -2.85 2.51
CA LEU A 41 -6.36 -4.23 2.36
C LEU A 41 -7.56 -5.17 2.22
N TYR A 42 -7.34 -6.33 1.58
CA TYR A 42 -8.40 -7.32 1.31
C TYR A 42 -8.15 -8.65 2.06
N PRO A 43 -8.29 -8.68 3.40
CA PRO A 43 -8.02 -9.88 4.19
C PRO A 43 -8.93 -11.06 3.81
N ASP A 44 -10.16 -10.82 3.38
CA ASP A 44 -11.09 -11.89 2.97
C ASP A 44 -10.77 -12.47 1.58
N LYS A 45 -9.93 -11.80 0.80
CA LYS A 45 -9.62 -12.13 -0.60
C LYS A 45 -8.23 -12.69 -0.79
N ALA A 46 -7.28 -12.23 0.03
CA ALA A 46 -5.90 -12.68 0.04
C ALA A 46 -5.39 -12.79 1.50
N PRO A 47 -5.99 -13.67 2.33
CA PRO A 47 -5.72 -13.72 3.77
C PRO A 47 -4.25 -13.97 4.12
N ILE A 48 -3.56 -14.83 3.38
CA ILE A 48 -2.16 -15.18 3.66
C ILE A 48 -1.25 -14.03 3.28
N THR A 49 -1.51 -13.40 2.14
CA THR A 49 -0.78 -12.23 1.65
C THR A 49 -0.93 -11.05 2.59
N VAL A 50 -2.17 -10.74 3.00
CA VAL A 50 -2.45 -9.63 3.93
C VAL A 50 -1.82 -9.89 5.30
N LYS A 51 -1.93 -11.12 5.84
CA LYS A 51 -1.28 -11.50 7.11
C LYS A 51 0.23 -11.35 7.03
N ASN A 52 0.86 -11.83 5.97
CA ASN A 52 2.30 -11.68 5.73
C ASN A 52 2.70 -10.20 5.66
N PHE A 53 1.98 -9.41 4.85
CA PHE A 53 2.27 -7.99 4.67
C PHE A 53 2.16 -7.21 5.98
N ILE A 54 1.08 -7.41 6.75
CA ILE A 54 0.91 -6.79 8.07
C ILE A 54 2.02 -7.22 9.02
N GLY A 55 2.32 -8.51 9.11
CA GLY A 55 3.37 -9.02 10.01
C GLY A 55 4.74 -8.43 9.70
N LEU A 56 5.08 -8.28 8.42
CA LEU A 56 6.33 -7.66 7.98
C LEU A 56 6.33 -6.14 8.23
N ALA A 57 5.19 -5.46 8.09
CA ALA A 57 5.05 -4.04 8.37
C ALA A 57 5.14 -3.69 9.85
N THR A 58 4.56 -4.51 10.73
CA THR A 58 4.56 -4.28 12.19
C THR A 58 5.78 -4.88 12.89
N GLY A 59 6.52 -5.76 12.21
CA GLY A 59 7.64 -6.51 12.81
C GLY A 59 7.20 -7.74 13.61
N ALA A 60 5.92 -8.09 13.60
CA ALA A 60 5.43 -9.32 14.22
C ALA A 60 5.91 -10.59 13.48
N GLN A 61 6.22 -10.48 12.19
CA GLN A 61 6.78 -11.55 11.38
C GLN A 61 8.30 -11.32 11.22
N PRO A 62 9.15 -12.21 11.74
CA PRO A 62 10.58 -12.12 11.50
C PRO A 62 10.92 -12.39 10.04
N TRP A 63 12.05 -11.85 9.60
CA TRP A 63 12.56 -12.04 8.23
C TRP A 63 14.07 -12.27 8.24
N MET A 64 14.61 -12.82 7.16
CA MET A 64 16.05 -13.01 7.00
C MET A 64 16.64 -11.97 6.06
N ASP A 65 17.76 -11.37 6.44
CA ASP A 65 18.53 -10.54 5.52
C ASP A 65 19.28 -11.37 4.46
N ALA A 66 19.99 -10.69 3.56
CA ALA A 66 20.73 -11.34 2.47
C ALA A 66 21.86 -12.28 2.95
N THR A 67 22.29 -12.18 4.21
CA THR A 67 23.29 -13.07 4.82
C THR A 67 22.66 -14.30 5.48
N GLY A 68 21.32 -14.37 5.53
CA GLY A 68 20.57 -15.40 6.25
C GLY A 68 20.40 -15.09 7.73
N LYS A 69 20.74 -13.89 8.19
CA LYS A 69 20.56 -13.48 9.58
C LYS A 69 19.10 -13.12 9.83
N LYS A 70 18.54 -13.66 10.91
CA LYS A 70 17.19 -13.32 11.40
C LYS A 70 17.14 -11.87 11.89
N ILE A 71 16.11 -11.16 11.44
CA ILE A 71 15.80 -9.78 11.78
C ILE A 71 14.42 -9.73 12.43
N ASP A 72 14.37 -9.20 13.65
CA ASP A 72 13.18 -9.09 14.49
C ASP A 72 12.74 -7.61 14.61
N ARG A 73 12.52 -6.94 13.47
CA ARG A 73 12.00 -5.56 13.38
C ARG A 73 11.17 -5.37 12.11
N PRO A 74 10.34 -4.31 12.00
CA PRO A 74 9.62 -3.98 10.77
C PRO A 74 10.52 -4.01 9.52
N LEU A 75 10.09 -4.76 8.50
CA LEU A 75 10.82 -4.92 7.24
C LEU A 75 10.77 -3.63 6.42
N TYR A 76 9.60 -3.00 6.32
CA TYR A 76 9.36 -1.85 5.43
C TYR A 76 9.84 -0.50 5.99
N THR A 77 10.88 -0.49 6.82
CA THR A 77 11.46 0.74 7.39
C THR A 77 12.66 1.21 6.56
N ASN A 78 12.61 2.46 6.10
CA ASN A 78 13.66 3.11 5.29
C ASN A 78 14.07 2.30 4.06
N LEU A 79 13.08 1.77 3.33
CA LEU A 79 13.30 1.11 2.05
C LEU A 79 13.15 2.10 0.90
N ILE A 80 13.47 1.67 -0.32
CA ILE A 80 13.29 2.48 -1.53
C ILE A 80 12.26 1.85 -2.47
N PHE A 81 11.59 2.69 -3.26
CA PHE A 81 10.96 2.23 -4.50
C PHE A 81 12.07 2.01 -5.54
N HIS A 82 12.54 0.77 -5.65
CA HIS A 82 13.73 0.44 -6.45
C HIS A 82 13.42 0.35 -7.96
N ARG A 83 12.14 0.38 -8.35
CA ARG A 83 11.72 0.36 -9.75
C ARG A 83 10.43 1.16 -9.93
N VAL A 84 10.44 2.10 -10.88
CA VAL A 84 9.30 2.98 -11.17
C VAL A 84 9.11 3.09 -12.68
N ILE A 85 7.89 2.82 -13.17
CA ILE A 85 7.59 2.83 -14.60
C ILE A 85 6.32 3.67 -14.82
N PRO A 86 6.44 4.85 -15.47
CA PRO A 86 5.28 5.66 -15.85
C PRO A 86 4.26 4.85 -16.62
N ASN A 87 2.98 5.10 -16.35
CA ASN A 87 1.87 4.36 -16.97
C ASN A 87 1.96 2.84 -16.79
N PHE A 88 2.58 2.39 -15.69
CA PHE A 88 2.57 0.99 -15.32
C PHE A 88 2.46 0.81 -13.81
N MET A 89 3.54 1.02 -13.04
CA MET A 89 3.57 0.77 -11.60
C MET A 89 4.79 1.37 -10.89
N ILE A 90 4.69 1.45 -9.55
CA ILE A 90 5.83 1.65 -8.64
C ILE A 90 6.04 0.38 -7.82
N GLN A 91 7.28 -0.09 -7.68
CA GLN A 91 7.64 -1.33 -6.99
C GLN A 91 8.62 -1.06 -5.84
N GLY A 92 8.34 -1.68 -4.69
CA GLY A 92 9.09 -1.55 -3.45
C GLY A 92 9.13 -2.87 -2.66
N GLY A 93 9.50 -2.78 -1.38
CA GLY A 93 9.47 -3.93 -0.46
C GLY A 93 10.68 -4.87 -0.54
N ASP A 94 11.76 -4.47 -1.20
CA ASP A 94 13.04 -5.19 -1.17
C ASP A 94 13.98 -4.58 -0.11
N PRO A 95 14.34 -5.31 0.96
CA PRO A 95 15.28 -4.84 1.99
C PRO A 95 16.68 -4.47 1.46
N SER A 96 17.09 -5.05 0.33
CA SER A 96 18.37 -4.77 -0.31
C SER A 96 18.32 -3.59 -1.30
N GLY A 97 17.12 -3.17 -1.72
CA GLY A 97 16.93 -2.14 -2.74
C GLY A 97 17.45 -2.50 -4.14
N THR A 98 17.66 -3.79 -4.43
CA THR A 98 18.23 -4.28 -5.71
C THR A 98 17.19 -4.83 -6.67
N GLY A 99 15.98 -5.09 -6.19
CA GLY A 99 14.91 -5.84 -6.86
C GLY A 99 15.03 -7.36 -6.72
N ARG A 100 16.04 -7.87 -6.00
CA ARG A 100 16.32 -9.31 -5.87
C ARG A 100 16.17 -9.86 -4.45
N GLY A 101 16.07 -8.98 -3.45
CA GLY A 101 15.91 -9.40 -2.06
C GLY A 101 14.48 -9.75 -1.70
N GLY A 102 14.30 -10.16 -0.45
CA GLY A 102 13.02 -10.57 0.10
C GLY A 102 13.13 -10.89 1.58
N PRO A 103 12.13 -11.52 2.20
CA PRO A 103 12.08 -11.76 3.63
C PRO A 103 12.76 -13.08 4.05
N GLY A 104 13.44 -13.76 3.13
CA GLY A 104 14.08 -15.07 3.37
C GLY A 104 13.19 -16.29 3.11
N TYR A 105 11.97 -16.10 2.63
CA TYR A 105 11.03 -17.16 2.31
C TYR A 105 10.13 -16.79 1.12
N ARG A 106 9.39 -17.78 0.63
CA ARG A 106 8.38 -17.63 -0.42
C ARG A 106 7.06 -18.26 0.01
N PHE A 107 5.95 -17.74 -0.52
CA PHE A 107 4.61 -18.29 -0.31
C PHE A 107 3.76 -18.23 -1.59
N GLN A 108 2.64 -18.96 -1.55
CA GLN A 108 1.73 -19.17 -2.67
C GLN A 108 1.02 -17.89 -3.15
N ASP A 109 0.51 -17.93 -4.38
CA ASP A 109 -0.41 -16.91 -4.89
C ASP A 109 -1.84 -17.11 -4.34
N GLU A 110 -2.61 -16.01 -4.27
CA GLU A 110 -4.02 -16.01 -3.90
C GLU A 110 -4.80 -15.19 -4.94
N PHE A 111 -5.69 -15.82 -5.69
CA PHE A 111 -6.48 -15.17 -6.73
C PHE A 111 -7.97 -15.26 -6.42
N ASP A 112 -8.61 -14.10 -6.23
CA ASP A 112 -10.07 -14.02 -6.12
C ASP A 112 -10.67 -13.60 -7.49
N PRO A 113 -11.72 -14.27 -7.99
CA PRO A 113 -12.34 -13.94 -9.28
C PRO A 113 -12.83 -12.49 -9.42
N SER A 114 -13.18 -11.84 -8.31
CA SER A 114 -13.64 -10.44 -8.26
C SER A 114 -12.51 -9.41 -8.30
N LEU A 115 -11.26 -9.85 -8.16
CA LEU A 115 -10.09 -8.98 -8.20
C LEU A 115 -9.36 -9.11 -9.54
N LYS A 116 -9.30 -7.99 -10.26
CA LYS A 116 -8.58 -7.83 -11.53
C LYS A 116 -7.77 -6.54 -11.51
N HIS A 117 -6.73 -6.47 -12.32
CA HIS A 117 -5.95 -5.25 -12.56
C HIS A 117 -6.70 -4.35 -13.56
N ASP A 118 -7.95 -4.05 -13.26
CA ASP A 118 -8.93 -3.32 -14.08
C ASP A 118 -8.92 -1.80 -13.85
N LYS A 119 -8.20 -1.34 -12.83
CA LYS A 119 -8.09 0.06 -12.44
C LYS A 119 -6.71 0.40 -11.88
N ALA A 120 -6.44 1.69 -11.79
CA ALA A 120 -5.26 2.22 -11.13
C ALA A 120 -5.28 1.98 -9.60
N GLY A 121 -4.10 1.95 -8.99
CA GLY A 121 -3.95 1.84 -7.55
C GLY A 121 -4.12 0.44 -6.99
N ARG A 122 -4.07 -0.62 -7.80
CA ARG A 122 -4.05 -1.99 -7.29
C ARG A 122 -2.72 -2.24 -6.57
N LEU A 123 -2.81 -2.63 -5.30
CA LEU A 123 -1.67 -3.08 -4.51
C LEU A 123 -1.55 -4.61 -4.67
N SER A 124 -0.43 -5.04 -5.23
CA SER A 124 -0.22 -6.44 -5.62
C SER A 124 1.18 -6.93 -5.26
N MET A 125 1.33 -8.25 -5.07
CA MET A 125 2.64 -8.86 -4.82
C MET A 125 3.47 -8.92 -6.09
N ALA A 126 4.74 -8.49 -6.02
CA ALA A 126 5.72 -8.80 -7.04
C ALA A 126 6.23 -10.24 -6.83
N ASN A 127 6.46 -10.96 -7.93
CA ASN A 127 6.95 -12.34 -7.89
C ASN A 127 7.83 -12.65 -9.11
N SER A 128 8.50 -13.80 -9.11
CA SER A 128 9.35 -14.31 -10.19
C SER A 128 8.74 -15.58 -10.81
N GLY A 129 7.41 -15.65 -10.87
CA GLY A 129 6.65 -16.83 -11.27
C GLY A 129 5.73 -17.36 -10.16
N PRO A 130 4.94 -18.39 -10.46
CA PRO A 130 3.91 -18.89 -9.53
C PRO A 130 4.47 -19.27 -8.16
N ASN A 131 3.77 -18.88 -7.10
CA ASN A 131 4.08 -19.20 -5.70
C ASN A 131 5.45 -18.72 -5.23
N THR A 132 5.88 -17.54 -5.71
CA THR A 132 7.15 -16.93 -5.32
C THR A 132 6.99 -15.58 -4.63
N ASN A 133 5.83 -15.35 -4.01
CA ASN A 133 5.56 -14.14 -3.24
C ASN A 133 6.48 -14.06 -2.02
N GLY A 134 6.91 -12.84 -1.67
CA GLY A 134 7.79 -12.58 -0.53
C GLY A 134 7.41 -11.28 0.18
N SER A 135 8.26 -10.26 0.10
CA SER A 135 8.01 -8.93 0.67
C SER A 135 7.84 -7.85 -0.39
N GLN A 136 8.24 -8.11 -1.63
CA GLN A 136 8.15 -7.13 -2.68
C GLN A 136 6.70 -6.96 -3.15
N PHE A 137 6.29 -5.71 -3.33
CA PHE A 137 4.96 -5.33 -3.79
C PHE A 137 5.08 -4.27 -4.89
N PHE A 138 4.01 -4.07 -5.65
CA PHE A 138 3.85 -2.93 -6.54
C PHE A 138 2.46 -2.30 -6.41
N ILE A 139 2.37 -1.02 -6.80
CA ILE A 139 1.11 -0.28 -6.93
C ILE A 139 0.95 0.16 -8.39
N THR A 140 -0.17 -0.21 -9.02
CA THR A 140 -0.42 0.12 -10.43
C THR A 140 -0.74 1.60 -10.64
N HIS A 141 -0.29 2.16 -11.76
CA HIS A 141 -0.66 3.51 -12.22
C HIS A 141 -1.94 3.51 -13.05
N ILE A 142 -2.18 2.42 -13.77
CA ILE A 142 -3.24 2.26 -14.76
C ILE A 142 -3.83 0.84 -14.64
N PRO A 143 -4.92 0.51 -15.35
CA PRO A 143 -5.30 -0.88 -15.58
C PRO A 143 -4.17 -1.67 -16.26
N THR A 144 -3.87 -2.87 -15.75
CA THR A 144 -2.81 -3.76 -16.24
C THR A 144 -3.30 -5.20 -16.38
N PRO A 145 -4.32 -5.49 -17.22
CA PRO A 145 -4.99 -6.80 -17.26
C PRO A 145 -4.06 -7.98 -17.62
N TRP A 146 -2.92 -7.73 -18.24
CA TRP A 146 -1.91 -8.77 -18.53
C TRP A 146 -1.25 -9.36 -17.27
N LEU A 147 -1.46 -8.76 -16.09
CA LEU A 147 -1.02 -9.24 -14.77
C LEU A 147 -2.07 -10.10 -14.06
N ASP A 148 -3.29 -10.21 -14.60
CA ASP A 148 -4.36 -10.97 -13.97
C ASP A 148 -4.01 -12.45 -13.80
N ASN A 149 -4.31 -12.98 -12.62
CA ASN A 149 -3.98 -14.34 -12.19
C ASN A 149 -2.48 -14.67 -12.28
N LYS A 150 -1.61 -13.65 -12.28
CA LYS A 150 -0.15 -13.80 -12.17
C LYS A 150 0.42 -13.14 -10.93
N HIS A 151 -0.25 -12.12 -10.41
CA HIS A 151 0.13 -11.38 -9.22
C HIS A 151 -1.05 -11.26 -8.27
N THR A 152 -0.88 -11.66 -7.01
CA THR A 152 -1.92 -11.54 -5.97
C THR A 152 -2.24 -10.07 -5.74
N ILE A 153 -3.48 -9.65 -6.02
CA ILE A 153 -4.01 -8.35 -5.59
C ILE A 153 -4.45 -8.49 -4.13
N PHE A 154 -3.89 -7.68 -3.25
CA PHE A 154 -4.20 -7.74 -1.81
C PHE A 154 -4.63 -6.38 -1.23
N GLY A 155 -4.71 -5.34 -2.06
CA GLY A 155 -5.27 -4.06 -1.66
C GLY A 155 -5.53 -3.10 -2.80
N GLN A 156 -5.99 -1.90 -2.44
CA GLN A 156 -6.33 -0.82 -3.36
C GLN A 156 -6.03 0.53 -2.71
N VAL A 157 -5.36 1.41 -3.44
CA VAL A 157 -5.19 2.82 -3.06
C VAL A 157 -6.55 3.48 -2.94
N VAL A 158 -6.83 4.07 -1.78
CA VAL A 158 -8.03 4.87 -1.48
C VAL A 158 -7.69 6.34 -1.31
N GLU A 159 -6.44 6.67 -0.95
CA GLU A 159 -5.94 8.06 -0.89
C GLU A 159 -4.48 8.09 -1.37
N GLY A 160 -4.05 9.20 -1.99
CA GLY A 160 -2.66 9.39 -2.41
C GLY A 160 -2.32 8.80 -3.79
N MET A 161 -3.30 8.66 -4.69
CA MET A 161 -3.05 8.21 -6.07
C MET A 161 -2.21 9.23 -6.88
N ASP A 162 -2.32 10.50 -6.54
CA ASP A 162 -1.46 11.58 -7.02
C ASP A 162 0.00 11.37 -6.56
N VAL A 163 0.22 10.93 -5.32
CA VAL A 163 1.55 10.57 -4.80
C VAL A 163 2.11 9.36 -5.54
N VAL A 164 1.32 8.30 -5.76
CA VAL A 164 1.72 7.14 -6.60
C VAL A 164 2.19 7.63 -7.97
N THR A 165 1.37 8.48 -8.60
CA THR A 165 1.66 9.05 -9.92
C THR A 165 2.95 9.87 -9.92
N ALA A 166 3.15 10.72 -8.90
CA ALA A 166 4.35 11.54 -8.75
C ALA A 166 5.61 10.68 -8.58
N ILE A 167 5.55 9.64 -7.75
CA ILE A 167 6.66 8.68 -7.57
C ILE A 167 6.98 7.99 -8.88
N GLY A 168 5.99 7.49 -9.62
CA GLY A 168 6.28 6.75 -10.85
C GLY A 168 6.82 7.60 -12.00
N ASN A 169 6.69 8.93 -11.92
CA ASN A 169 7.16 9.89 -12.92
C ASN A 169 8.53 10.50 -12.60
N VAL A 170 9.19 10.14 -11.49
CA VAL A 170 10.52 10.67 -11.17
C VAL A 170 11.56 10.25 -12.24
N PRO A 171 12.61 11.06 -12.46
CA PRO A 171 13.74 10.66 -13.29
C PRO A 171 14.34 9.33 -12.84
N ARG A 172 14.64 8.45 -13.79
CA ARG A 172 15.10 7.08 -13.55
C ARG A 172 16.21 6.66 -14.51
N ASP A 173 16.99 5.66 -14.12
CA ASP A 173 18.02 5.04 -14.95
C ASP A 173 17.42 4.08 -16.01
N GLN A 174 18.26 3.47 -16.82
CA GLN A 174 17.84 2.52 -17.87
C GLN A 174 17.22 1.22 -17.33
N ARG A 175 17.34 0.96 -16.03
CA ARG A 175 16.73 -0.19 -15.33
C ARG A 175 15.48 0.20 -14.56
N ASP A 176 14.94 1.38 -14.85
CA ASP A 176 13.80 1.99 -14.19
C ASP A 176 14.01 2.30 -12.70
N LYS A 177 15.25 2.35 -12.21
CA LYS A 177 15.55 2.76 -10.83
C LYS A 177 15.55 4.28 -10.73
N PRO A 178 14.86 4.91 -9.75
CA PRO A 178 14.93 6.36 -9.54
C PRO A 178 16.38 6.87 -9.44
N LEU A 179 16.70 8.00 -10.08
CA LEU A 179 18.03 8.63 -9.99
C LEU A 179 18.28 9.23 -8.60
N LYS A 180 17.21 9.68 -7.95
CA LYS A 180 17.19 10.06 -6.54
C LYS A 180 16.23 9.12 -5.84
N ASP A 181 16.70 8.48 -4.78
CA ASP A 181 15.91 7.50 -4.06
C ASP A 181 14.60 8.11 -3.53
N VAL A 182 13.49 7.43 -3.81
CA VAL A 182 12.20 7.68 -3.19
C VAL A 182 12.07 6.73 -2.00
N ILE A 183 12.16 7.31 -0.79
CA ILE A 183 12.19 6.54 0.44
C ILE A 183 10.76 6.19 0.89
N LEU A 184 10.52 4.91 1.15
CA LEU A 184 9.45 4.40 2.00
C LEU A 184 9.96 4.39 3.44
N LYS A 185 9.51 5.35 4.24
CA LYS A 185 9.97 5.53 5.62
C LYS A 185 9.46 4.41 6.51
N GLU A 186 8.17 4.13 6.43
CA GLU A 186 7.47 3.06 7.17
C GLU A 186 6.12 2.75 6.53
N ILE A 187 5.49 1.66 6.97
CA ILE A 187 4.09 1.33 6.67
C ILE A 187 3.33 1.20 7.99
N ILE A 188 2.32 2.04 8.17
CA ILE A 188 1.47 2.03 9.37
C ILE A 188 0.20 1.26 9.06
N ILE A 189 -0.11 0.25 9.86
CA ILE A 189 -1.38 -0.49 9.76
C ILE A 189 -2.43 0.18 10.64
N LYS A 190 -3.60 0.48 10.05
CA LYS A 190 -4.75 1.06 10.74
C LYS A 190 -5.96 0.16 10.56
N THR A 191 -6.66 -0.12 11.65
CA THR A 191 -7.95 -0.82 11.60
C THR A 191 -9.03 0.14 12.06
N ILE A 192 -10.05 0.32 11.23
CA ILE A 192 -11.22 1.12 11.54
C ILE A 192 -12.36 0.14 11.82
N ILE A 193 -12.97 0.27 12.99
CA ILE A 193 -14.11 -0.55 13.44
C ILE A 193 -15.26 0.43 13.72
N GLU A 194 -16.45 0.18 13.19
CA GLU A 194 -17.62 0.97 13.57
C GLU A 194 -18.00 0.69 15.03
N GLY A 195 -18.26 1.76 15.79
CA GLY A 195 -18.80 1.66 17.15
C GLY A 195 -20.25 1.17 17.13
N LYS A 196 -20.67 0.45 18.19
CA LYS A 196 -22.04 -0.08 18.37
C LYS A 196 -23.16 0.99 18.38
N ASP A 197 -22.84 2.28 18.31
CA ASP A 197 -23.77 3.40 18.35
C ASP A 197 -23.91 4.16 17.01
N GLY A 198 -23.34 3.64 15.92
CA GLY A 198 -23.38 4.29 14.60
C GLY A 198 -22.59 5.60 14.56
N ARG A 199 -21.76 5.87 15.57
CA ARG A 199 -20.82 6.99 15.59
C ARG A 199 -19.42 6.44 15.37
N PRO A 200 -18.61 7.08 14.50
CA PRO A 200 -17.22 6.69 14.39
C PRO A 200 -16.52 7.05 15.71
N SER A 201 -16.10 6.05 16.49
CA SER A 201 -15.12 6.28 17.53
C SER A 201 -13.75 6.31 16.87
N ASP A 202 -13.04 7.44 16.92
CA ASP A 202 -11.63 7.56 16.52
C ASP A 202 -10.72 6.80 17.53
N LYS A 203 -11.02 5.53 17.81
CA LYS A 203 -10.12 4.65 18.54
C LYS A 203 -9.04 4.19 17.58
N LEU A 204 -7.95 4.93 17.58
CA LEU A 204 -6.68 4.50 17.02
C LEU A 204 -6.18 3.32 17.88
N GLU A 205 -6.64 2.09 17.62
CA GLU A 205 -5.92 0.92 18.12
C GLU A 205 -4.66 0.78 17.26
N LEU A 206 -3.60 1.50 17.66
CA LEU A 206 -2.25 1.13 17.29
C LEU A 206 -2.06 -0.30 17.82
N GLN A 207 -2.05 -1.29 16.93
CA GLN A 207 -1.63 -2.65 17.27
C GLN A 207 -0.12 -2.64 17.56
N GLN A 208 0.27 -2.08 18.70
CA GLN A 208 1.61 -2.23 19.27
C GLN A 208 1.64 -3.19 20.46
N ASP A 209 0.50 -3.58 21.05
CA ASP A 209 0.50 -4.28 22.36
C ASP A 209 -0.48 -5.45 22.54
N LYS A 210 -0.87 -6.19 21.48
CA LYS A 210 -1.56 -7.48 21.69
C LYS A 210 -0.86 -8.63 20.98
N PRO A 211 -0.41 -9.67 21.71
CA PRO A 211 0.01 -10.91 21.08
C PRO A 211 -1.18 -11.48 20.32
N VAL A 212 -0.96 -11.78 19.05
CA VAL A 212 -1.91 -12.56 18.24
C VAL A 212 -1.99 -13.93 18.89
N ILE A 213 -3.08 -14.20 19.62
CA ILE A 213 -3.39 -15.55 20.08
C ILE A 213 -3.85 -16.31 18.84
N LEU A 214 -3.07 -17.31 18.46
CA LEU A 214 -3.41 -18.28 17.43
C LEU A 214 -4.34 -19.31 18.07
N GLU A 215 -5.59 -19.36 17.62
CA GLU A 215 -6.39 -20.59 17.66
C GLU A 215 -6.25 -21.32 16.32
#